data_AF-A0A355TS05-F1
#
_entry.id   AF-A0A355TS05-F1
#
_cell.length_a   1.000
_cell.length_b   1.000
_cell.length_c   1.000
_cell.angle_alpha   90.00
_cell.angle_beta   90.00
_cell.angle_gamma   90.00
#
_symmetry.space_group_name_H-M   'P 1'
#
loop_
_entity.id
_entity.type
_entity.pdbx_description
1 polymer ?
#
loop_
_entity_poly.entity_id
_entity_poly.type
_entity_poly.pdbx_seq_one_letter_code
_entity_poly.pdbx_strand_id
1 'polypeptide(L)'
;SHFLELKRQGKATWSKRYTYVLAIIVGLAIALGFYLRKDVGAYRVCSYKLHLKGLPSSLNGLRLVFFSDLHAGTYSKQSDILRAADLINSLQPDILVGGGDYVFGSEDRFARAAAWLRLLKPRLAFIGVLGNHDYWHGSQQVEDACASGGLLLLNNERVFIDENKKLCFKAPQRGLCLAGVSDLWSAPVDIKKALAGAGRDMPRLLFSHNPDVVFDRYKGEERIDCIVSGHTHGGQVLLPWGTPLGVSTKYPQLRAGWYRDKKCQVYTNVGLGETVVPFRCGVRPEITLFVLDSGVSDGVEEIDKK
;
A
#
# COMPACT_ATOMS: atom_id res chain seq x y z
N SER A 1 -50.00 17.67 -47.97
CA SER A 1 -49.00 17.01 -48.83
C SER A 1 -47.55 17.14 -48.35
N HIS A 2 -47.23 17.85 -47.25
CA HIS A 2 -45.84 18.00 -46.78
C HIS A 2 -45.42 16.95 -45.70
N PHE A 3 -46.38 16.30 -45.04
CA PHE A 3 -46.12 15.35 -43.93
C PHE A 3 -45.71 13.93 -44.38
N LEU A 4 -45.98 13.56 -45.63
CA LEU A 4 -45.59 12.25 -46.19
C LEU A 4 -44.21 12.28 -46.87
N GLU A 5 -43.66 13.46 -47.13
CA GLU A 5 -42.38 13.64 -47.81
C GLU A 5 -41.18 13.55 -46.84
N LEU A 6 -41.39 13.85 -45.56
CA LEU A 6 -40.38 13.69 -44.50
C LEU A 6 -40.14 12.23 -44.09
N LYS A 7 -41.08 11.31 -44.36
CA LYS A 7 -40.90 9.86 -44.09
C LYS A 7 -39.99 9.16 -45.10
N ARG A 8 -39.58 9.87 -46.17
CA ARG A 8 -38.76 9.37 -47.27
C ARG A 8 -37.32 9.89 -47.23
N GLN A 9 -36.89 10.48 -46.12
CA GLN A 9 -35.48 10.74 -45.86
C GLN A 9 -34.80 9.47 -45.37
N GLY A 10 -34.14 8.78 -46.31
CA GLY A 10 -33.12 7.74 -46.15
C GLY A 10 -33.17 6.87 -44.89
N LYS A 11 -33.65 5.63 -45.02
CA LYS A 11 -33.14 4.55 -44.16
C LYS A 11 -31.63 4.51 -44.37
N ALA A 12 -30.84 4.95 -43.38
CA ALA A 12 -29.39 4.89 -43.47
C ALA A 12 -28.98 3.46 -43.79
N THR A 13 -28.49 3.22 -45.01
CA THR A 13 -28.07 1.88 -45.44
C THR A 13 -26.72 1.60 -44.81
N TRP A 14 -26.73 0.79 -43.76
CA TRP A 14 -25.52 0.36 -43.06
C TRP A 14 -24.67 -0.51 -43.99
N SER A 15 -23.68 0.11 -44.63
CA SER A 15 -22.80 -0.59 -45.57
C SER A 15 -21.82 -1.55 -44.85
N LYS A 16 -21.39 -2.61 -45.54
CA LYS A 16 -20.41 -3.58 -45.01
C LYS A 16 -19.13 -2.90 -44.51
N ARG A 17 -18.67 -1.82 -45.16
CA ARG A 17 -17.53 -1.00 -44.71
C ARG A 17 -17.72 -0.41 -43.30
N TYR A 18 -18.90 0.10 -42.97
CA TYR A 18 -19.18 0.63 -41.62
C TYR A 18 -19.22 -0.49 -40.59
N THR A 19 -19.65 -1.69 -41.00
CA THR A 19 -19.61 -2.89 -40.14
C THR A 19 -18.16 -3.27 -39.81
N TYR A 20 -17.27 -3.31 -40.81
CA TYR A 20 -15.86 -3.63 -40.59
C TYR A 20 -15.15 -2.57 -39.74
N VAL A 21 -15.38 -1.28 -40.00
CA VAL A 21 -14.81 -0.20 -39.19
C VAL A 21 -15.28 -0.29 -37.75
N LEU A 22 -16.58 -0.50 -37.52
CA LEU A 22 -17.11 -0.69 -36.16
C LEU A 22 -16.50 -1.93 -35.49
N ALA A 23 -16.38 -3.04 -36.21
CA ALA A 23 -15.75 -4.26 -35.68
C ALA A 23 -14.28 -4.04 -35.29
N ILE A 24 -13.52 -3.28 -36.08
CA ILE A 24 -12.13 -2.90 -35.77
C ILE A 24 -12.08 -2.02 -34.51
N ILE A 25 -12.92 -0.99 -34.43
CA ILE A 25 -12.98 -0.10 -33.26
C ILE A 25 -13.32 -0.89 -31.99
N VAL A 26 -14.33 -1.77 -32.06
CA VAL A 26 -14.72 -2.64 -30.94
C VAL A 26 -13.57 -3.59 -30.58
N GLY A 27 -12.91 -4.20 -31.56
CA GLY A 27 -11.76 -5.07 -31.34
C GLY A 27 -10.60 -4.35 -30.65
N LEU A 28 -10.26 -3.14 -31.10
CA LEU A 28 -9.23 -2.30 -30.49
C LEU A 28 -9.60 -1.87 -29.07
N ALA A 29 -10.86 -1.54 -28.81
CA ALA A 29 -11.32 -1.18 -27.47
C ALA A 29 -11.22 -2.35 -26.49
N ILE A 30 -11.58 -3.57 -26.94
CA ILE A 30 -11.44 -4.80 -26.15
C ILE A 30 -9.96 -5.08 -25.87
N ALA A 31 -9.09 -5.00 -26.90
CA ALA A 31 -7.66 -5.22 -26.75
C ALA A 31 -7.03 -4.20 -25.78
N LEU A 32 -7.42 -2.94 -25.86
CA LEU A 32 -6.99 -1.90 -24.92
C LEU A 32 -7.46 -2.20 -23.49
N GLY A 33 -8.70 -2.66 -23.32
CA GLY A 33 -9.23 -3.07 -22.02
C GLY A 33 -8.43 -4.21 -21.38
N PHE A 34 -8.05 -5.23 -22.16
CA PHE A 34 -7.15 -6.30 -21.68
C PHE A 34 -5.75 -5.76 -21.35
N TYR A 35 -5.19 -4.90 -22.21
CA TYR A 35 -3.88 -4.29 -21.98
C TYR A 35 -3.83 -3.47 -20.69
N LEU A 36 -4.84 -2.62 -20.44
CA LEU A 36 -4.95 -1.81 -19.24
C LEU A 36 -5.15 -2.63 -17.96
N ARG A 37 -5.47 -3.92 -18.07
CA ARG A 37 -5.66 -4.85 -16.94
C ARG A 37 -4.51 -5.84 -16.77
N LYS A 38 -3.47 -5.77 -17.60
CA LYS A 38 -2.43 -6.81 -17.66
C LYS A 38 -1.71 -7.05 -16.33
N ASP A 39 -1.60 -6.02 -15.49
CA ASP A 39 -0.87 -6.09 -14.22
C ASP A 39 -1.81 -6.25 -13.00
N VAL A 40 -3.14 -6.30 -13.21
CA VAL A 40 -4.12 -6.54 -12.14
C VAL A 40 -3.86 -7.92 -11.53
N GLY A 41 -3.65 -7.98 -10.22
CA GLY A 41 -3.34 -9.22 -9.50
C GLY A 41 -1.99 -9.87 -9.85
N ALA A 42 -1.14 -9.21 -10.66
CA ALA A 42 0.19 -9.67 -11.04
C ALA A 42 1.24 -9.27 -9.98
N TYR A 43 1.01 -9.68 -8.74
CA TYR A 43 1.83 -9.30 -7.58
C TYR A 43 3.32 -9.52 -7.81
N ARG A 44 4.14 -8.58 -7.34
CA ARG A 44 5.59 -8.71 -7.26
C ARG A 44 6.04 -8.61 -5.81
N VAL A 45 7.16 -9.24 -5.49
CA VAL A 45 7.85 -9.06 -4.21
C VAL A 45 9.07 -8.18 -4.45
N CYS A 46 9.18 -7.10 -3.69
CA CYS A 46 10.39 -6.27 -3.64
C CYS A 46 11.11 -6.55 -2.32
N SER A 47 12.35 -7.04 -2.39
CA SER A 47 13.11 -7.49 -1.22
C SER A 47 14.29 -6.55 -0.97
N TYR A 48 14.38 -6.03 0.24
CA TYR A 48 15.42 -5.09 0.66
C TYR A 48 16.06 -5.54 1.96
N LYS A 49 17.36 -5.31 2.09
CA LYS A 49 18.06 -5.30 3.36
C LYS A 49 18.00 -3.88 3.91
N LEU A 50 17.38 -3.70 5.07
CA LEU A 50 17.21 -2.39 5.70
C LEU A 50 18.21 -2.24 6.84
N HIS A 51 19.27 -1.49 6.60
CA HIS A 51 20.29 -1.18 7.59
C HIS A 51 19.74 -0.14 8.56
N LEU A 52 19.75 -0.47 9.85
CA LEU A 52 19.27 0.38 10.93
C LEU A 52 20.36 0.58 11.98
N LYS A 53 20.80 1.82 12.15
CA LYS A 53 21.79 2.18 13.15
C LYS A 53 21.25 1.89 14.55
N GLY A 54 22.04 1.23 15.39
CA GLY A 54 21.64 0.94 16.77
C GLY A 54 20.61 -0.19 16.92
N LEU A 55 20.25 -0.89 15.83
CA LEU A 55 19.49 -2.14 15.93
C LEU A 55 20.28 -3.19 16.72
N PRO A 56 19.71 -3.77 17.79
CA PRO A 56 20.36 -4.87 18.51
C PRO A 56 20.71 -6.02 17.57
N SER A 57 21.89 -6.62 17.73
CA SER A 57 22.35 -7.74 16.89
C SER A 57 21.42 -8.96 16.96
N SER A 58 20.68 -9.13 18.07
CA SER A 58 19.68 -10.18 18.21
C SER A 58 18.46 -10.01 17.29
N LEU A 59 18.21 -8.79 16.79
CA LEU A 59 17.17 -8.47 15.82
C LEU A 59 17.67 -8.48 14.36
N ASN A 60 18.95 -8.78 14.14
CA ASN A 60 19.50 -8.92 12.79
C ASN A 60 18.85 -10.10 12.06
N GLY A 61 18.48 -9.88 10.80
CA GLY A 61 17.80 -10.87 9.95
C GLY A 61 16.28 -10.96 10.16
N LEU A 62 15.71 -10.14 11.05
CA LEU A 62 14.26 -10.10 11.26
C LEU A 62 13.54 -9.70 9.97
N ARG A 63 12.46 -10.40 9.64
CA ARG A 63 11.72 -10.23 8.39
C ARG A 63 10.47 -9.39 8.64
N LEU A 64 10.49 -8.15 8.17
CA LEU A 64 9.34 -7.25 8.18
C LEU A 64 8.73 -7.23 6.78
N VAL A 65 7.50 -7.72 6.64
CA VAL A 65 6.74 -7.65 5.39
C VAL A 65 5.74 -6.51 5.47
N PHE A 66 5.67 -5.71 4.42
CA PHE A 66 4.76 -4.58 4.29
C PHE A 66 3.84 -4.78 3.09
N PHE A 67 2.56 -4.47 3.26
CA PHE A 67 1.58 -4.34 2.19
C PHE A 67 0.66 -3.15 2.51
N SER A 68 0.02 -2.58 1.49
CA SER A 68 -0.97 -1.52 1.66
C SER A 68 -2.06 -1.61 0.59
N ASP A 69 -3.11 -0.80 0.73
CA ASP A 69 -4.12 -0.59 -0.30
C ASP A 69 -4.75 -1.91 -0.78
N LEU A 70 -5.18 -2.76 0.16
CA LEU A 70 -5.87 -4.02 -0.17
C LEU A 70 -7.15 -3.76 -0.97
N HIS A 71 -7.88 -2.69 -0.62
CA HIS A 71 -9.14 -2.30 -1.26
C HIS A 71 -10.12 -3.46 -1.41
N ALA A 72 -10.32 -4.23 -0.33
CA ALA A 72 -11.29 -5.32 -0.32
C ALA A 72 -12.70 -4.77 -0.59
N GLY A 73 -13.28 -5.19 -1.71
CA GLY A 73 -14.62 -4.81 -2.15
C GLY A 73 -14.74 -4.73 -3.67
N THR A 74 -15.16 -3.57 -4.20
CA THR A 74 -15.74 -3.41 -5.56
C THR A 74 -14.94 -4.08 -6.69
N TYR A 75 -13.63 -3.91 -6.73
CA TYR A 75 -12.78 -4.45 -7.81
C TYR A 75 -11.99 -5.69 -7.42
N SER A 76 -11.94 -5.98 -6.12
CA SER A 76 -11.14 -7.05 -5.55
C SER A 76 -11.74 -8.42 -5.92
N LYS A 77 -10.93 -9.27 -6.55
CA LYS A 77 -11.28 -10.67 -6.82
C LYS A 77 -10.75 -11.56 -5.70
N GLN A 78 -11.59 -12.48 -5.23
CA GLN A 78 -11.21 -13.41 -4.17
C GLN A 78 -9.93 -14.19 -4.51
N SER A 79 -9.77 -14.63 -5.77
CA SER A 79 -8.58 -15.38 -6.20
C SER A 79 -7.29 -14.57 -6.14
N ASP A 80 -7.34 -13.27 -6.45
CA ASP A 80 -6.17 -12.40 -6.41
C ASP A 80 -5.80 -12.09 -4.96
N ILE A 81 -6.79 -11.81 -4.12
CA ILE A 81 -6.65 -11.61 -2.69
C ILE A 81 -6.02 -12.85 -1.99
N LEU A 82 -6.48 -14.07 -2.32
CA LEU A 82 -5.90 -15.30 -1.78
C LEU A 82 -4.44 -15.49 -2.22
N ARG A 83 -4.13 -15.23 -3.50
CA ARG A 83 -2.75 -15.29 -4.03
C ARG A 83 -1.83 -14.32 -3.29
N ALA A 84 -2.30 -13.12 -2.99
CA ALA A 84 -1.53 -12.15 -2.21
C ALA A 84 -1.23 -12.66 -0.79
N ALA A 85 -2.22 -13.26 -0.11
CA ALA A 85 -2.02 -13.85 1.22
C ALA A 85 -1.00 -15.01 1.19
N ASP A 86 -1.11 -15.90 0.20
CA ASP A 86 -0.16 -17.01 0.03
C ASP A 86 1.26 -16.49 -0.21
N LEU A 87 1.41 -15.46 -1.05
CA LEU A 87 2.69 -14.83 -1.32
C LEU A 87 3.26 -14.18 -0.05
N ILE A 88 2.47 -13.39 0.69
CA ILE A 88 2.89 -12.79 1.98
C ILE A 88 3.34 -13.88 2.97
N ASN A 89 2.54 -14.93 3.14
CA ASN A 89 2.86 -16.02 4.08
C ASN A 89 4.11 -16.80 3.66
N SER A 90 4.35 -16.97 2.35
CA SER A 90 5.56 -17.62 1.83
C SER A 90 6.85 -16.86 2.17
N LEU A 91 6.74 -15.54 2.39
CA LEU A 91 7.86 -14.71 2.86
C LEU A 91 8.16 -14.92 4.34
N GLN A 92 7.38 -15.72 5.08
CA GLN A 92 7.60 -16.03 6.49
C GLN A 92 7.82 -14.76 7.35
N PRO A 93 6.86 -13.83 7.40
CA PRO A 93 7.01 -12.58 8.14
C PRO A 93 7.19 -12.86 9.63
N ASP A 94 8.24 -12.28 10.23
CA ASP A 94 8.30 -12.15 11.68
C ASP A 94 7.36 -11.03 12.11
N ILE A 95 7.39 -9.92 11.38
CA ILE A 95 6.49 -8.78 11.56
C ILE A 95 5.77 -8.55 10.23
N LEU A 96 4.45 -8.40 10.31
CA LEU A 96 3.63 -8.01 9.17
C LEU A 96 3.01 -6.64 9.43
N VAL A 97 3.11 -5.77 8.44
CA VAL A 97 2.64 -4.39 8.53
C VAL A 97 1.62 -4.11 7.44
N GLY A 98 0.42 -3.70 7.85
CA GLY A 98 -0.63 -3.16 6.99
C GLY A 98 -0.53 -1.63 6.88
N GLY A 99 -0.39 -1.12 5.66
CA GLY A 99 -0.19 0.30 5.37
C GLY A 99 -1.47 1.11 5.19
N GLY A 100 -2.65 0.60 5.57
CA GLY A 100 -3.94 1.27 5.39
C GLY A 100 -4.63 0.95 4.06
N ASP A 101 -5.86 1.45 3.92
CA ASP A 101 -6.78 1.24 2.81
C ASP A 101 -7.15 -0.23 2.62
N TYR A 102 -7.77 -0.80 3.66
CA TYR A 102 -8.18 -2.21 3.68
C TYR A 102 -9.48 -2.46 2.90
N VAL A 103 -10.35 -1.46 2.80
CA VAL A 103 -11.73 -1.61 2.27
C VAL A 103 -12.03 -0.66 1.12
N PHE A 104 -12.91 -1.07 0.21
CA PHE A 104 -13.35 -0.21 -0.91
C PHE A 104 -14.76 -0.52 -1.40
N GLY A 105 -15.68 0.46 -1.26
CA GLY A 105 -16.91 0.61 -2.07
C GLY A 105 -18.02 -0.46 -2.03
N SER A 106 -17.80 -1.69 -1.57
CA SER A 106 -18.83 -2.75 -1.52
C SER A 106 -19.47 -2.89 -0.12
N GLU A 107 -20.69 -3.43 -0.03
CA GLU A 107 -21.37 -3.62 1.27
C GLU A 107 -20.66 -4.67 2.14
N ASP A 108 -20.11 -5.72 1.53
CA ASP A 108 -19.42 -6.82 2.20
C ASP A 108 -17.93 -6.55 2.47
N ARG A 109 -17.44 -5.33 2.18
CA ARG A 109 -16.03 -4.92 2.27
C ARG A 109 -15.37 -5.25 3.62
N PHE A 110 -16.06 -5.00 4.73
CA PHE A 110 -15.53 -5.23 6.07
C PHE A 110 -15.33 -6.72 6.36
N ALA A 111 -16.33 -7.53 5.98
CA ALA A 111 -16.25 -8.98 6.13
C ALA A 111 -15.13 -9.56 5.26
N ARG A 112 -14.97 -9.07 4.02
CA ARG A 112 -13.88 -9.48 3.13
C ARG A 112 -12.50 -9.11 3.68
N ALA A 113 -12.32 -7.86 4.13
CA ALA A 113 -11.08 -7.40 4.73
C ALA A 113 -10.73 -8.25 5.97
N ALA A 114 -11.67 -8.41 6.89
CA ALA A 114 -11.49 -9.22 8.10
C ALA A 114 -11.18 -10.69 7.77
N ALA A 115 -11.86 -11.29 6.80
CA ALA A 115 -11.62 -12.67 6.38
C ALA A 115 -10.21 -12.82 5.77
N TRP A 116 -9.76 -11.87 4.96
CA TRP A 116 -8.44 -11.90 4.37
C TRP A 116 -7.33 -11.70 5.40
N LEU A 117 -7.47 -10.72 6.30
CA LEU A 117 -6.48 -10.45 7.35
C LEU A 117 -6.25 -11.70 8.23
N ARG A 118 -7.29 -12.49 8.50
CA ARG A 118 -7.18 -13.77 9.24
C ARG A 118 -6.33 -14.85 8.54
N LEU A 119 -6.12 -14.75 7.24
CA LEU A 119 -5.31 -15.71 6.50
C LEU A 119 -3.81 -15.50 6.71
N LEU A 120 -3.43 -14.31 7.21
CA LEU A 120 -2.05 -13.89 7.33
C LEU A 120 -1.45 -14.41 8.64
N LYS A 121 -0.20 -14.90 8.57
CA LYS A 121 0.42 -15.66 9.65
C LYS A 121 1.80 -15.10 10.03
N PRO A 122 1.88 -13.85 10.54
CA PRO A 122 3.14 -13.35 11.12
C PRO A 122 3.50 -14.10 12.40
N ARG A 123 4.80 -14.22 12.67
CA ARG A 123 5.30 -14.95 13.85
C ARG A 123 5.29 -14.14 15.14
N LEU A 124 5.55 -12.83 15.07
CA LEU A 124 5.73 -11.98 16.25
C LEU A 124 4.65 -10.90 16.38
N ALA A 125 4.35 -10.19 15.29
CA ALA A 125 3.42 -9.07 15.34
C ALA A 125 2.70 -8.86 14.01
N PHE A 126 1.40 -8.54 14.10
CA PHE A 126 0.62 -8.01 13.01
C PHE A 126 0.14 -6.61 13.38
N ILE A 127 0.74 -5.59 12.76
CA ILE A 127 0.47 -4.19 13.08
C ILE A 127 0.08 -3.41 11.82
N GLY A 128 -0.55 -2.26 11.96
CA GLY A 128 -0.85 -1.42 10.80
C GLY A 128 -1.39 -0.05 11.14
N VAL A 129 -1.69 0.73 10.11
CA VAL A 129 -2.34 2.04 10.21
C VAL A 129 -3.60 2.05 9.36
N LEU A 130 -4.47 3.03 9.56
CA LEU A 130 -5.60 3.28 8.66
C LEU A 130 -5.19 4.20 7.51
N GLY A 131 -5.80 3.96 6.35
CA GLY A 131 -5.72 4.85 5.20
C GLY A 131 -6.96 5.73 5.04
N ASN A 132 -6.94 6.62 4.05
CA ASN A 132 -8.04 7.56 3.84
C ASN A 132 -9.35 6.85 3.47
N HIS A 133 -9.33 5.78 2.67
CA HIS A 133 -10.54 5.03 2.35
C HIS A 133 -11.13 4.35 3.57
N ASP A 134 -10.30 3.93 4.52
CA ASP A 134 -10.79 3.34 5.77
C ASP A 134 -11.58 4.36 6.60
N TYR A 135 -11.09 5.60 6.67
CA TYR A 135 -11.81 6.70 7.30
C TYR A 135 -13.10 7.06 6.54
N TRP A 136 -13.04 7.17 5.22
CA TRP A 136 -14.17 7.57 4.40
C TRP A 136 -15.29 6.53 4.35
N HIS A 137 -14.97 5.25 4.52
CA HIS A 137 -15.94 4.15 4.45
C HIS A 137 -16.47 3.67 5.81
N GLY A 138 -16.09 4.35 6.90
CA GLY A 138 -16.53 4.05 8.27
C GLY A 138 -15.38 3.49 9.10
N SER A 139 -14.59 4.38 9.72
CA SER A 139 -13.36 4.00 10.44
C SER A 139 -13.61 2.97 11.53
N GLN A 140 -14.68 3.10 12.32
CA GLN A 140 -14.97 2.15 13.40
C GLN A 140 -15.18 0.73 12.87
N GLN A 141 -15.93 0.57 11.78
CA GLN A 141 -16.17 -0.75 11.20
C GLN A 141 -14.90 -1.35 10.58
N VAL A 142 -14.00 -0.50 10.05
CA VAL A 142 -12.69 -0.96 9.60
C VAL A 142 -11.81 -1.36 10.78
N GLU A 143 -11.79 -0.58 11.85
CA GLU A 143 -11.07 -0.90 13.08
C GLU A 143 -11.53 -2.25 13.65
N ASP A 144 -12.85 -2.48 13.71
CA ASP A 144 -13.43 -3.75 14.15
C ASP A 144 -13.03 -4.90 13.21
N ALA A 145 -13.06 -4.68 11.89
CA ALA A 145 -12.63 -5.66 10.90
C ALA A 145 -11.15 -6.03 11.07
N CYS A 146 -10.28 -5.02 11.22
CA CYS A 146 -8.86 -5.15 11.46
C CYS A 146 -8.57 -5.92 12.76
N ALA A 147 -9.18 -5.51 13.87
CA ALA A 147 -9.03 -6.18 15.16
C ALA A 147 -9.48 -7.64 15.07
N SER A 148 -10.62 -7.91 14.43
CA SER A 148 -11.12 -9.27 14.23
C SER A 148 -10.22 -10.11 13.31
N GLY A 149 -9.48 -9.44 12.43
CA GLY A 149 -8.43 -10.01 11.57
C GLY A 149 -7.09 -10.25 12.27
N GLY A 150 -6.94 -9.84 13.53
CA GLY A 150 -5.70 -9.93 14.29
C GLY A 150 -4.72 -8.79 14.05
N LEU A 151 -5.13 -7.73 13.35
CA LEU A 151 -4.31 -6.55 13.07
C LEU A 151 -4.42 -5.55 14.23
N LEU A 152 -3.29 -5.23 14.86
CA LEU A 152 -3.19 -4.15 15.85
C LEU A 152 -2.94 -2.80 15.15
N LEU A 153 -3.88 -1.88 15.25
CA LEU A 153 -3.74 -0.56 14.66
C LEU A 153 -2.89 0.38 15.52
N LEU A 154 -2.00 1.12 14.87
CA LEU A 154 -1.05 2.05 15.47
C LEU A 154 -1.33 3.49 15.05
N ASN A 155 -2.56 3.98 15.22
CA ASN A 155 -2.93 5.33 14.80
C ASN A 155 -2.44 6.39 15.81
N ASN A 156 -1.28 6.99 15.56
CA ASN A 156 -0.53 7.84 16.50
C ASN A 156 -0.10 7.06 17.76
N GLU A 157 0.26 5.80 17.55
CA GLU A 157 0.68 4.85 18.58
C GLU A 157 1.92 4.07 18.14
N ARG A 158 2.41 3.21 19.03
CA ARG A 158 3.61 2.42 18.80
C ARG A 158 3.59 1.13 19.60
N VAL A 159 4.41 0.23 19.14
CA VAL A 159 4.87 -0.93 19.88
C VAL A 159 6.39 -1.05 19.75
N PHE A 160 6.97 -1.91 20.56
CA PHE A 160 8.40 -2.18 20.57
C PHE A 160 8.66 -3.66 20.37
N ILE A 161 9.80 -3.99 19.78
CA ILE A 161 10.37 -5.34 19.82
C ILE A 161 11.63 -5.27 20.66
N ASP A 162 11.65 -6.01 21.77
CA ASP A 162 12.84 -6.09 22.64
C ASP A 162 13.94 -6.97 22.03
N GLU A 163 15.11 -6.99 22.65
CA GLU A 163 16.25 -7.81 22.21
C GLU A 163 15.99 -9.32 22.24
N ASN A 164 14.95 -9.78 22.95
CA ASN A 164 14.52 -11.17 23.02
C ASN A 164 13.43 -11.50 21.99
N LYS A 165 13.19 -10.61 21.03
CA LYS A 165 12.16 -10.74 19.97
C LYS A 165 10.74 -10.80 20.54
N LYS A 166 10.45 -10.09 21.63
CA LYS A 166 9.11 -9.99 22.20
C LYS A 166 8.46 -8.65 21.87
N LEU A 167 7.17 -8.71 21.58
CA LEU A 167 6.32 -7.53 21.43
C LEU A 167 6.11 -6.88 22.81
N CYS A 168 6.36 -5.58 22.91
CA CYS A 168 6.24 -4.79 24.13
C CYS A 168 5.46 -3.50 23.88
N PHE A 169 4.59 -3.13 24.82
CA PHE A 169 3.85 -1.86 24.81
C PHE A 169 4.53 -0.77 25.64
N LYS A 170 5.48 -1.16 26.50
CA LYS A 170 6.37 -0.26 27.23
C LYS A 170 7.75 -0.30 26.58
N ALA A 171 8.43 0.85 26.56
CA ALA A 171 9.74 0.96 25.93
C ALA A 171 10.77 0.07 26.67
N PRO A 172 11.41 -0.89 25.98
CA PRO A 172 12.56 -1.60 26.53
C PRO A 172 13.79 -0.69 26.54
N GLN A 173 14.85 -1.10 27.24
CA GLN A 173 16.12 -0.35 27.20
C GLN A 173 16.75 -0.37 25.80
N ARG A 174 16.71 -1.52 25.14
CA ARG A 174 17.20 -1.74 23.78
C ARG A 174 16.15 -2.51 22.98
N GLY A 175 16.03 -2.20 21.71
CA GLY A 175 15.01 -2.80 20.85
C GLY A 175 14.81 -2.05 19.55
N LEU A 176 13.66 -2.26 18.94
CA LEU A 176 13.17 -1.57 17.76
C LEU A 176 11.82 -0.92 18.08
N CYS A 177 11.66 0.36 17.76
CA CYS A 177 10.38 1.05 17.82
C CYS A 177 9.65 0.92 16.48
N LEU A 178 8.39 0.49 16.54
CA LEU A 178 7.48 0.39 15.41
C LEU A 178 6.31 1.33 15.71
N ALA A 179 6.28 2.46 15.03
CA ALA A 179 5.28 3.50 15.26
C ALA A 179 4.40 3.68 14.04
N GLY A 180 3.15 4.05 14.25
CA GLY A 180 2.24 4.46 13.19
C GLY A 180 1.64 5.83 13.48
N VAL A 181 1.24 6.52 12.42
CA VAL A 181 0.43 7.74 12.50
C VAL A 181 -0.84 7.57 11.68
N SER A 182 -1.87 8.34 12.04
CA SER A 182 -3.10 8.38 11.26
C SER A 182 -2.89 8.92 9.84
N ASP A 183 -3.86 8.66 8.96
CA ASP A 183 -3.86 9.20 7.60
C ASP A 183 -3.87 10.74 7.59
N LEU A 184 -3.01 11.32 6.74
CA LEU A 184 -2.77 12.76 6.66
C LEU A 184 -4.01 13.55 6.22
N TRP A 185 -4.87 12.96 5.38
CA TRP A 185 -6.03 13.65 4.82
C TRP A 185 -7.26 13.55 5.72
N SER A 186 -7.31 12.51 6.57
CA SER A 186 -8.55 12.12 7.24
C SER A 186 -8.52 12.29 8.75
N ALA A 187 -7.33 12.36 9.37
CA ALA A 187 -7.21 12.46 10.82
C ALA A 187 -5.95 13.22 11.28
N PRO A 188 -5.89 13.69 12.55
CA PRO A 188 -4.71 14.34 13.08
C PRO A 188 -3.48 13.42 13.10
N VAL A 189 -2.36 13.92 12.59
CA VAL A 189 -1.06 13.25 12.62
C VAL A 189 -0.25 13.77 13.81
N ASP A 190 0.15 12.88 14.71
CA ASP A 190 0.98 13.22 15.88
C ASP A 190 2.21 12.29 15.96
N ILE A 191 3.27 12.67 15.25
CA ILE A 191 4.55 11.96 15.22
C ILE A 191 5.21 11.91 16.61
N LYS A 192 5.10 13.00 17.38
CA LYS A 192 5.73 13.10 18.70
C LYS A 192 5.09 12.10 19.67
N LYS A 193 3.76 11.98 19.67
CA LYS A 193 3.03 10.96 20.43
C LYS A 193 3.37 9.56 19.95
N ALA A 194 3.37 9.34 18.63
CA ALA A 194 3.68 8.05 18.04
C ALA A 194 5.09 7.56 18.42
N LEU A 195 6.06 8.46 18.58
CA LEU A 195 7.46 8.10 18.91
C LEU A 195 7.83 8.27 20.39
N ALA A 196 6.89 8.67 21.25
CA ALA A 196 7.17 8.99 22.64
C ALA A 196 7.83 7.82 23.40
N GLY A 197 8.71 8.11 24.36
CA GLY A 197 9.34 7.07 25.19
C GLY A 197 10.33 6.14 24.48
N ALA A 198 10.49 6.21 23.15
CA ALA A 198 11.58 5.52 22.47
C ALA A 198 12.93 6.13 22.89
N GLY A 199 13.89 5.27 23.27
CA GLY A 199 15.23 5.72 23.65
C GLY A 199 15.92 6.51 22.53
N ARG A 200 16.93 7.32 22.89
CA ARG A 200 17.67 8.16 21.94
C ARG A 200 18.32 7.35 20.82
N ASP A 201 18.94 6.23 21.19
CA ASP A 201 19.70 5.38 20.26
C ASP A 201 18.90 4.22 19.69
N MET A 202 17.63 4.09 20.06
CA MET A 202 16.73 3.06 19.56
C MET A 202 16.28 3.37 18.12
N PRO A 203 16.45 2.46 17.15
CA PRO A 203 15.94 2.65 15.81
C PRO A 203 14.41 2.68 15.77
N ARG A 204 13.85 3.44 14.84
CA ARG A 204 12.42 3.74 14.72
C ARG A 204 11.99 3.62 13.26
N LEU A 205 11.03 2.73 13.02
CA LEU A 205 10.28 2.67 11.76
C LEU A 205 8.93 3.35 11.99
N LEU A 206 8.61 4.31 11.12
CA LEU A 206 7.33 5.01 11.13
C LEU A 206 6.47 4.55 9.95
N PHE A 207 5.25 4.12 10.23
CA PHE A 207 4.25 3.75 9.24
C PHE A 207 3.23 4.88 9.11
N SER A 208 2.96 5.28 7.88
CA SER A 208 1.94 6.26 7.54
C SER A 208 1.30 5.82 6.25
N HIS A 209 -0.02 5.88 6.12
CA HIS A 209 -0.64 5.55 4.84
C HIS A 209 -0.16 6.51 3.75
N ASN A 210 -0.20 7.82 4.03
CA ASN A 210 0.19 8.86 3.08
C ASN A 210 1.68 9.25 3.21
N PRO A 211 2.50 9.16 2.13
CA PRO A 211 3.91 9.49 2.19
C PRO A 211 4.19 11.00 2.35
N ASP A 212 3.24 11.88 1.97
CA ASP A 212 3.40 13.34 2.06
C ASP A 212 3.62 13.82 3.50
N VAL A 213 3.34 12.97 4.49
CA VAL A 213 3.62 13.20 5.90
C VAL A 213 5.06 13.63 6.16
N VAL A 214 6.01 13.15 5.35
CA VAL A 214 7.44 13.46 5.50
C VAL A 214 7.73 14.95 5.29
N PHE A 215 7.00 15.62 4.39
CA PHE A 215 7.18 17.04 4.12
C PHE A 215 6.17 17.91 4.85
N ASP A 216 4.94 17.43 5.01
CA ASP A 216 3.83 18.21 5.57
C ASP A 216 3.82 18.23 7.11
N ARG A 217 4.45 17.24 7.76
CA ARG A 217 4.37 17.05 9.22
C ARG A 217 5.72 16.77 9.88
N TYR A 218 6.61 16.02 9.25
CA TYR A 218 7.89 15.67 9.87
C TYR A 218 8.92 16.82 9.78
N LYS A 219 9.18 17.46 10.92
CA LYS A 219 10.14 18.57 11.00
C LYS A 219 11.60 18.11 11.08
N GLY A 220 11.87 16.86 11.45
CA GLY A 220 13.24 16.36 11.68
C GLY A 220 13.71 16.48 13.13
N GLU A 221 12.79 16.71 14.08
CA GLU A 221 13.09 16.88 15.50
C GLU A 221 13.24 15.52 16.21
N GLU A 222 12.43 14.55 15.81
CA GLU A 222 12.51 13.17 16.26
C GLU A 222 13.42 12.37 15.34
N ARG A 223 14.22 11.46 15.89
CA ARG A 223 14.88 10.42 15.10
C ARG A 223 13.83 9.53 14.45
N ILE A 224 13.93 9.33 13.14
CA ILE A 224 13.17 8.35 12.36
C ILE A 224 14.14 7.76 11.34
N ASP A 225 14.34 6.46 11.41
CA ASP A 225 15.33 5.77 10.56
C ASP A 225 14.72 5.33 9.23
N CYS A 226 13.41 5.12 9.17
CA CYS A 226 12.69 4.90 7.91
C CYS A 226 11.20 5.23 8.07
N ILE A 227 10.62 5.88 7.06
CA ILE A 227 9.16 6.03 6.90
C ILE A 227 8.70 5.06 5.80
N VAL A 228 7.64 4.30 6.04
CA VAL A 228 7.08 3.37 5.04
C VAL A 228 5.61 3.68 4.84
N SER A 229 5.20 3.84 3.58
CA SER A 229 3.89 4.34 3.18
C SER A 229 3.29 3.64 1.97
N GLY A 230 2.00 3.85 1.73
CA GLY A 230 1.22 3.36 0.59
C GLY A 230 0.57 4.52 -0.18
N HIS A 231 -0.76 4.48 -0.36
CA HIS A 231 -1.64 5.58 -0.79
C HIS A 231 -1.57 5.99 -2.26
N THR A 232 -0.38 6.02 -2.85
CA THR A 232 -0.19 6.60 -4.18
C THR A 232 -0.58 5.67 -5.31
N HIS A 233 -0.71 4.37 -5.04
CA HIS A 233 -0.83 3.28 -6.01
C HIS A 233 0.26 3.26 -7.10
N GLY A 234 1.35 4.01 -6.92
CA GLY A 234 2.30 4.34 -7.99
C GLY A 234 1.68 5.09 -9.17
N GLY A 235 0.45 5.58 -9.03
CA GLY A 235 -0.38 6.10 -10.11
C GLY A 235 -0.87 5.04 -11.08
N GLN A 236 -1.17 3.82 -10.60
CA GLN A 236 -1.97 2.71 -11.19
C GLN A 236 -1.84 2.38 -12.69
N VAL A 237 -1.90 3.37 -13.58
CA VAL A 237 -1.59 3.30 -15.02
C VAL A 237 -0.38 4.17 -15.36
N LEU A 238 0.68 3.54 -15.85
CA LEU A 238 1.83 4.19 -16.46
C LEU A 238 1.68 4.19 -17.99
N LEU A 239 1.63 5.37 -18.59
CA LEU A 239 1.54 5.51 -20.05
C LEU A 239 2.86 5.09 -20.73
N PRO A 240 2.83 4.68 -22.02
CA PRO A 240 4.02 4.21 -22.72
C PRO A 240 5.21 5.19 -22.73
N TRP A 241 4.95 6.50 -22.61
CA TRP A 241 5.96 7.55 -22.54
C TRP A 241 6.37 7.93 -21.10
N GLY A 242 5.97 7.15 -20.10
CA GLY A 242 6.44 7.28 -18.71
C GLY A 242 5.61 8.19 -17.79
N THR A 243 4.52 8.77 -18.27
CA THR A 243 3.61 9.56 -17.41
C THR A 243 2.69 8.66 -16.60
N PRO A 244 2.69 8.74 -15.25
CA PRO A 244 1.74 8.02 -14.41
C PRO A 244 0.38 8.75 -14.32
N LEU A 245 -0.72 8.01 -14.18
CA LEU A 245 -2.08 8.55 -14.11
C LEU A 245 -2.78 8.16 -12.79
N GLY A 246 -3.36 9.14 -12.08
CA GLY A 246 -3.99 8.87 -10.79
C GLY A 246 -2.99 8.78 -9.64
N VAL A 247 -1.91 9.57 -9.70
CA VAL A 247 -0.96 9.71 -8.60
C VAL A 247 -1.56 10.63 -7.52
N SER A 248 -1.77 10.10 -6.33
CA SER A 248 -2.28 10.82 -5.17
C SER A 248 -1.13 11.26 -4.25
N THR A 249 -0.31 12.22 -4.69
CA THR A 249 0.71 12.88 -3.85
C THR A 249 1.04 14.26 -4.40
N LYS A 250 1.37 15.21 -3.50
CA LYS A 250 1.89 16.53 -3.88
C LYS A 250 3.34 16.48 -4.38
N TYR A 251 4.05 15.39 -4.10
CA TYR A 251 5.50 15.26 -4.26
C TYR A 251 5.82 14.10 -5.22
N PRO A 252 6.11 14.36 -6.50
CA PRO A 252 6.31 13.32 -7.51
C PRO A 252 7.38 12.27 -7.15
N GLN A 253 8.41 12.67 -6.38
CA GLN A 253 9.46 11.78 -5.89
C GLN A 253 8.98 10.75 -4.87
N LEU A 254 7.84 10.97 -4.21
CA LEU A 254 7.23 10.04 -3.27
C LEU A 254 6.24 9.09 -3.95
N ARG A 255 6.08 9.15 -5.27
CA ARG A 255 5.10 8.34 -6.00
C ARG A 255 5.28 6.84 -5.76
N ALA A 256 6.50 6.32 -5.78
CA ALA A 256 6.77 4.89 -5.60
C ALA A 256 8.26 4.66 -5.30
N GLY A 257 8.56 3.62 -4.53
CA GLY A 257 9.92 3.18 -4.21
C GLY A 257 10.61 4.07 -3.18
N TRP A 258 11.95 4.03 -3.20
CA TRP A 258 12.80 4.73 -2.25
C TRP A 258 12.99 6.20 -2.60
N TYR A 259 12.84 7.04 -1.59
CA TYR A 259 13.29 8.43 -1.59
C TYR A 259 14.11 8.69 -0.33
N ARG A 260 15.24 9.39 -0.47
CA ARG A 260 16.08 9.76 0.67
C ARG A 260 16.26 11.26 0.69
N ASP A 261 15.89 11.85 1.82
CA ASP A 261 16.27 13.22 2.18
C ASP A 261 17.31 13.19 3.31
N LYS A 262 17.85 14.35 3.67
CA LYS A 262 18.79 14.50 4.79
C LYS A 262 18.21 14.07 6.14
N LYS A 263 16.88 14.14 6.30
CA LYS A 263 16.19 13.87 7.58
C LYS A 263 15.90 12.38 7.79
N CYS A 264 15.44 11.70 6.75
CA CYS A 264 15.10 10.28 6.79
C CYS A 264 15.03 9.68 5.37
N GLN A 265 14.96 8.35 5.33
CA GLN A 265 14.58 7.60 4.12
C GLN A 265 13.08 7.28 4.18
N VAL A 266 12.45 7.31 3.01
CA VAL A 266 11.02 7.05 2.80
C VAL A 266 10.89 5.96 1.75
N TYR A 267 10.00 5.01 1.99
CA TYR A 267 9.60 4.01 1.03
C TYR A 267 8.10 4.11 0.74
N THR A 268 7.74 4.30 -0.52
CA THR A 268 6.34 4.27 -0.96
C THR A 268 6.02 2.98 -1.72
N ASN A 269 5.22 2.11 -1.10
CA ASN A 269 4.65 0.93 -1.73
C ASN A 269 3.50 1.32 -2.69
N VAL A 270 3.33 0.56 -3.77
CA VAL A 270 2.33 0.85 -4.83
C VAL A 270 0.98 0.14 -4.63
N GLY A 271 0.76 -0.48 -3.48
CA GLY A 271 -0.49 -1.10 -3.09
C GLY A 271 -0.77 -2.45 -3.74
N LEU A 272 -1.75 -3.17 -3.19
CA LEU A 272 -2.22 -4.46 -3.71
C LEU A 272 -3.40 -4.33 -4.68
N GLY A 273 -4.33 -3.43 -4.38
CA GLY A 273 -5.62 -3.30 -5.05
C GLY A 273 -5.71 -2.07 -5.96
N GLU A 274 -6.88 -1.91 -6.56
CA GLU A 274 -7.20 -0.81 -7.46
C GLU A 274 -8.28 0.10 -6.87
N THR A 275 -8.21 1.38 -7.20
CA THR A 275 -9.23 2.39 -6.90
C THR A 275 -9.66 3.12 -8.16
N VAL A 276 -10.85 3.74 -8.10
CA VAL A 276 -11.48 4.58 -9.16
C VAL A 276 -11.83 3.84 -10.45
N VAL A 277 -10.86 3.13 -11.06
CA VAL A 277 -11.01 2.30 -12.24
C VAL A 277 -10.35 0.94 -12.00
N PRO A 278 -10.90 -0.17 -12.54
CA PRO A 278 -10.35 -1.51 -12.32
C PRO A 278 -9.23 -1.84 -13.32
N PHE A 279 -8.30 -0.90 -13.51
CA PHE A 279 -7.19 -0.99 -14.44
C PHE A 279 -5.88 -0.86 -13.69
N ARG A 280 -4.86 -1.61 -14.11
CA ARG A 280 -3.50 -1.50 -13.60
C ARG A 280 -2.54 -1.95 -14.70
N CYS A 281 -1.66 -1.04 -15.12
CA CYS A 281 -0.75 -1.25 -16.25
C CYS A 281 0.54 -0.47 -16.06
N GLY A 282 1.68 -1.15 -16.19
CA GLY A 282 3.01 -0.58 -15.97
C GLY A 282 3.36 -0.35 -14.49
N VAL A 283 2.47 -0.74 -13.57
CA VAL A 283 2.64 -0.60 -12.11
C VAL A 283 2.11 -1.86 -11.43
N ARG A 284 2.93 -2.92 -11.38
CA ARG A 284 2.53 -4.19 -10.74
C ARG A 284 2.25 -4.00 -9.25
N PRO A 285 1.19 -4.62 -8.69
CA PRO A 285 0.93 -4.57 -7.25
C PRO A 285 2.09 -5.18 -6.48
N GLU A 286 2.38 -4.66 -5.29
CA GLU A 286 3.65 -4.92 -4.62
C GLU A 286 3.49 -5.34 -3.16
N ILE A 287 4.22 -6.39 -2.80
CA ILE A 287 4.50 -6.77 -1.41
C ILE A 287 5.98 -6.50 -1.16
N THR A 288 6.29 -5.81 -0.07
CA THR A 288 7.68 -5.44 0.24
C THR A 288 8.20 -6.27 1.41
N LEU A 289 9.37 -6.85 1.26
CA LEU A 289 10.10 -7.54 2.33
C LEU A 289 11.31 -6.69 2.74
N PHE A 290 11.39 -6.34 4.01
CA PHE A 290 12.58 -5.76 4.63
C PHE A 290 13.22 -6.80 5.54
N VAL A 291 14.46 -7.19 5.24
CA VAL A 291 15.32 -7.94 6.14
C VAL A 291 16.12 -6.93 6.96
N LEU A 292 15.84 -6.83 8.25
CA LEU A 292 16.48 -5.84 9.11
C LEU A 292 17.94 -6.21 9.34
N ASP A 293 18.83 -5.23 9.22
CA ASP A 293 20.27 -5.40 9.35
C ASP A 293 20.83 -4.41 10.37
N SER A 294 21.66 -4.91 11.30
CA SER A 294 22.34 -4.08 12.29
C SER A 294 23.52 -3.33 11.65
N GLY A 295 23.21 -2.29 10.88
CA GLY A 295 24.18 -1.49 10.16
C GLY A 295 24.91 -0.45 11.01
N VAL A 296 26.07 0.00 10.52
CA VAL A 296 26.83 1.12 11.11
C VAL A 296 26.14 2.47 10.87
N SER A 297 25.35 2.56 9.80
CA SER A 297 24.53 3.70 9.40
C SER A 297 23.24 3.24 8.75
N ASP A 298 22.22 4.10 8.71
CA ASP A 298 20.97 3.79 8.02
C ASP A 298 21.16 3.76 6.50
N GLY A 299 20.54 2.77 5.87
CA GLY A 299 20.59 2.59 4.43
C GLY A 299 19.79 1.40 3.95
N VAL A 300 19.80 1.18 2.64
CA VAL A 300 19.09 0.09 1.99
C VAL A 300 19.95 -0.56 0.91
N GLU A 301 19.85 -1.88 0.83
CA GLU A 301 20.38 -2.69 -0.26
C GLU A 301 19.24 -3.54 -0.86
N GLU A 302 19.10 -3.57 -2.18
CA GLU A 302 18.12 -4.43 -2.85
C GLU A 302 18.66 -5.87 -2.96
N ILE A 303 17.88 -6.85 -2.48
CA ILE A 303 18.32 -8.25 -2.37
C ILE A 303 18.09 -9.02 -3.68
N ASP A 304 17.03 -8.69 -4.41
CA ASP A 304 16.65 -9.36 -5.66
C ASP A 304 16.47 -8.34 -6.79
N LYS A 305 17.48 -8.17 -7.64
CA LYS A 305 17.29 -7.62 -8.99
C LYS A 305 16.78 -8.75 -9.90
N LYS A 306 15.46 -8.92 -9.98
CA LYS A 306 14.82 -9.76 -11.01
C LYS A 306 13.96 -8.92 -11.93
#